data_AF-A0A9D7NDV9-F1
#
_entry.id   AF-A0A9D7NDV9-F1
#
_cell.length_a   1.000
_cell.length_b   1.000
_cell.length_c   1.000
_cell.angle_alpha   90.00
_cell.angle_beta   90.00
_cell.angle_gamma   90.00
#
_symmetry.space_group_name_H-M   'P 1'
#
loop_
_entity.id
_entity.type
_entity.pdbx_description
1 polymer ?
#
loop_
_entity_poly.entity_id
_entity_poly.type
_entity_poly.pdbx_seq_one_letter_code
_entity_poly.pdbx_strand_id
1 'polypeptide(L)'
;MQPKPLFLPPNWLIVPPEGVEASVIFSIDKEYAEKLRSKVSTFKTVTKTRKAVLTMITTYGLEKNKHAIQLVQNEMTMDDLVV
;
A
#
# COMPACT_ATOMS: atom_id res chain seq x y z
N MET A 1 -1.60 -20.58 -25.40
CA MET A 1 -2.88 -21.19 -25.00
C MET A 1 -2.65 -22.69 -24.83
N GLN A 2 -2.24 -23.13 -23.64
CA GLN A 2 -1.98 -24.56 -23.38
C GLN A 2 -3.28 -25.23 -22.89
N PRO A 3 -3.60 -26.47 -23.32
CA PRO A 3 -4.89 -27.09 -23.04
C PRO A 3 -4.98 -27.56 -21.58
N LYS A 4 -6.14 -27.35 -20.95
CA LYS A 4 -6.41 -27.77 -19.57
C LYS A 4 -6.65 -29.29 -19.49
N PRO A 5 -6.05 -30.02 -18.53
CA PRO A 5 -6.29 -31.46 -18.41
C PRO A 5 -7.65 -31.77 -17.77
N LEU A 6 -8.25 -32.88 -18.19
CA LEU A 6 -9.67 -33.23 -18.04
C LEU A 6 -10.07 -33.85 -16.68
N PHE A 7 -9.16 -33.95 -15.70
CA PHE A 7 -9.48 -34.58 -14.41
C PHE A 7 -9.16 -33.64 -13.24
N LEU A 8 -10.20 -33.18 -12.53
CA LEU A 8 -10.09 -32.50 -11.24
C LEU A 8 -10.73 -33.37 -10.14
N PRO A 9 -10.03 -33.68 -9.03
CA PRO A 9 -10.65 -34.30 -7.85
C PRO A 9 -11.40 -33.27 -6.97
N PRO A 10 -12.25 -33.72 -6.02
CA PRO A 10 -13.35 -32.91 -5.48
C PRO A 10 -12.99 -31.91 -4.36
N ASN A 11 -11.74 -31.86 -3.89
CA ASN A 11 -11.38 -31.07 -2.70
C ASN A 11 -10.04 -30.33 -2.89
N TRP A 12 -10.08 -29.14 -3.49
CA TRP A 12 -8.92 -28.26 -3.72
C TRP A 12 -8.96 -27.00 -2.82
N LEU A 13 -9.04 -27.18 -1.51
CA LEU A 13 -8.79 -26.09 -0.55
C LEU A 13 -7.33 -26.06 -0.04
N ILE A 14 -6.36 -26.49 -0.85
CA ILE A 14 -4.94 -26.30 -0.55
C ILE A 14 -4.24 -25.68 -1.76
N VAL A 15 -3.88 -24.42 -1.55
CA VAL A 15 -3.11 -23.42 -2.30
C VAL A 15 -2.45 -23.86 -3.63
N PRO A 16 -2.64 -23.10 -4.74
CA PRO A 16 -1.92 -23.32 -6.00
C PRO A 16 -0.42 -22.98 -5.89
N PRO A 17 0.49 -23.80 -6.48
CA PRO A 17 1.93 -23.55 -6.51
C PRO A 17 2.35 -22.72 -7.74
N GLU A 18 1.69 -21.60 -8.03
CA GLU A 18 2.17 -20.65 -9.05
C GLU A 18 1.84 -19.21 -8.64
N GLY A 19 2.87 -18.50 -8.16
CA GLY A 19 2.93 -17.04 -8.15
C GLY A 19 2.05 -16.35 -7.11
N VAL A 20 2.69 -15.53 -6.28
CA VAL A 20 1.99 -14.44 -5.56
C VAL A 20 1.15 -13.67 -6.58
N GLU A 21 -0.19 -13.64 -6.42
CA GLU A 21 -1.03 -12.67 -7.15
C GLU A 21 -0.68 -11.27 -6.61
N ALA A 22 0.35 -10.69 -7.21
CA ALA A 22 0.96 -9.42 -6.82
C ALA A 22 0.25 -8.26 -7.52
N SER A 23 -0.85 -7.79 -6.95
CA SER A 23 -1.29 -6.40 -7.04
C SER A 23 -1.78 -5.92 -5.68
N VAL A 24 -0.96 -6.12 -4.64
CA VAL A 24 -1.32 -5.72 -3.27
C VAL A 24 -1.15 -4.21 -3.17
N ILE A 25 -2.24 -3.50 -3.45
CA ILE A 25 -2.36 -2.07 -3.17
C ILE A 25 -2.37 -1.91 -1.65
N PHE A 26 -1.48 -1.07 -1.11
CA PHE A 26 -1.42 -0.87 0.33
C PHE A 26 -2.56 0.02 0.80
N SER A 27 -3.36 -0.47 1.75
CA SER A 27 -4.45 0.29 2.37
C SER A 27 -4.03 0.89 3.71
N ILE A 28 -4.41 2.14 3.97
CA ILE A 28 -4.20 2.77 5.27
C ILE A 28 -5.43 2.52 6.15
N ASP A 29 -5.25 1.67 7.15
CA ASP A 29 -6.22 1.46 8.21
C ASP A 29 -6.38 2.71 9.10
N LYS A 30 -7.54 2.82 9.75
CA LYS A 30 -7.87 3.93 10.65
C LYS A 30 -6.84 4.09 11.78
N GLU A 31 -6.47 2.99 12.45
CA GLU A 31 -5.50 3.03 13.55
C GLU A 31 -4.12 3.50 13.06
N TYR A 32 -3.70 3.02 11.89
CA TYR A 32 -2.44 3.44 11.28
C TYR A 32 -2.46 4.93 10.90
N ALA A 33 -3.59 5.41 10.36
CA ALA A 33 -3.79 6.83 10.05
C ALA A 33 -3.70 7.74 11.28
N GLU A 34 -4.29 7.33 12.41
CA GLU A 34 -4.22 8.08 13.67
C GLU A 34 -2.79 8.19 14.21
N LYS A 35 -2.04 7.08 14.17
CA LYS A 35 -0.63 7.06 14.56
C LYS A 35 0.20 8.01 13.68
N LEU A 36 0.01 7.96 12.36
CA LEU A 36 0.71 8.84 11.43
C LEU A 36 0.33 10.31 11.63
N ARG A 37 -0.95 10.61 11.87
CA ARG A 37 -1.43 11.97 12.17
C ARG A 37 -0.79 12.53 13.43
N SER A 38 -0.70 11.73 14.49
CA SER A 38 -0.03 12.12 15.74
C SER A 38 1.44 12.48 15.49
N LYS A 39 2.17 11.60 14.79
CA LYS A 39 3.58 11.84 14.41
C LYS A 39 3.77 13.12 13.61
N VAL A 40 2.94 13.34 12.58
CA VAL A 40 2.99 14.56 11.76
C VAL A 40 2.69 15.80 12.58
N SER A 41 1.70 15.74 13.48
CA SER A 41 1.33 16.85 14.37
C SER A 41 2.47 17.22 15.31
N THR A 42 3.06 16.23 15.98
CA THR A 42 4.21 16.44 16.87
C THR A 42 5.40 17.01 16.11
N PHE A 43 5.72 16.46 14.94
CA PHE A 43 6.83 16.95 14.12
C PHE A 43 6.63 18.39 13.68
N LYS A 44 5.43 18.75 13.20
CA LYS A 44 5.11 20.13 12.79
C LYS A 44 5.15 21.10 13.97
N THR A 45 4.71 20.67 15.15
CA THR A 45 4.73 21.50 16.37
C THR A 45 6.17 21.80 16.81
N VAL A 46 7.04 20.80 16.80
CA VAL A 46 8.44 20.93 17.22
C VAL A 46 9.26 21.74 16.21
N THR A 47 9.12 21.43 14.92
CA THR A 47 9.94 22.04 13.85
C THR A 47 9.37 23.36 13.33
N LYS A 48 8.13 23.71 13.69
CA LYS A 48 7.41 24.89 13.21
C LYS A 48 7.38 25.03 11.68
N THR A 49 7.38 23.90 10.97
CA THR A 49 7.37 23.87 9.50
C THR A 49 5.96 23.74 8.93
N ARG A 50 5.71 24.44 7.83
CA ARG A 50 4.51 24.27 6.98
C ARG A 50 4.76 23.40 5.75
N LYS A 51 5.98 22.89 5.57
CA LYS A 51 6.34 22.02 4.43
C LYS A 51 5.67 20.66 4.54
N ALA A 52 5.67 19.92 3.44
CA ALA A 52 5.22 18.53 3.46
C ALA A 52 6.13 17.70 4.37
N VAL A 53 5.53 16.96 5.31
CA VAL A 53 6.27 16.18 6.34
C VAL A 53 6.17 14.68 6.09
N LEU A 54 5.13 14.24 5.38
CA LEU A 54 4.85 12.83 5.14
C LEU A 54 4.82 12.52 3.65
N THR A 55 5.70 11.61 3.23
CA THR A 55 5.72 11.02 1.89
C THR A 55 5.57 9.51 2.05
N MET A 56 4.63 8.91 1.32
CA MET A 56 4.46 7.46 1.29
C MET A 56 5.22 6.89 0.10
N ILE A 57 6.03 5.87 0.35
CA ILE A 57 6.76 5.13 -0.68
C ILE A 57 6.15 3.74 -0.73
N THR A 58 5.59 3.36 -1.87
CA THR A 58 4.91 2.07 -2.07
C THR A 58 5.37 1.42 -3.36
N THR A 59 5.36 0.08 -3.42
CA THR A 59 5.83 -0.66 -4.60
C THR A 59 4.82 -0.63 -5.74
N TYR A 60 3.53 -0.83 -5.42
CA TYR A 60 2.43 -0.94 -6.39
C TYR A 60 1.40 0.19 -6.26
N GLY A 61 1.72 1.24 -5.50
CA GLY A 61 0.81 2.34 -5.20
C GLY A 61 0.09 2.19 -3.85
N LEU A 62 -0.68 3.22 -3.53
CA LEU A 62 -1.42 3.37 -2.30
C LEU A 62 -2.92 3.43 -2.59
N GLU A 63 -3.73 2.73 -1.80
CA GLU A 63 -5.18 2.85 -1.92
C GLU A 63 -5.61 4.27 -1.52
N LYS A 64 -6.32 4.97 -2.41
CA LYS A 64 -6.80 6.33 -2.18
C LYS A 64 -8.02 6.37 -1.26
N ASN A 65 -7.84 5.86 -0.05
CA ASN A 65 -8.84 5.91 1.00
C ASN A 65 -8.94 7.31 1.60
N LYS A 66 -10.06 7.61 2.26
CA LYS A 66 -10.30 8.90 2.94
C LYS A 66 -9.16 9.30 3.87
N HIS A 67 -8.53 8.31 4.51
CA HIS A 67 -7.37 8.49 5.37
C HIS A 67 -6.09 8.85 4.59
N ALA A 68 -5.85 8.20 3.46
CA ALA A 68 -4.71 8.46 2.59
C ALA A 68 -4.79 9.87 1.98
N ILE A 69 -5.94 10.24 1.41
CA ILE A 69 -6.14 11.54 0.74
C ILE A 69 -5.91 12.72 1.69
N GLN A 70 -6.31 12.59 2.96
CA GLN A 70 -6.21 13.67 3.93
C GLN A 70 -4.82 13.78 4.58
N LEU A 71 -4.03 12.70 4.56
CA LEU A 71 -2.79 12.59 5.32
C LEU A 71 -1.54 12.58 4.45
N VAL A 72 -1.62 11.89 3.30
CA VAL A 72 -0.50 11.70 2.37
C VAL A 72 -0.41 12.92 1.48
N GLN A 73 0.68 13.67 1.64
CA GLN A 73 0.93 14.88 0.85
C GLN A 73 1.69 14.58 -0.44
N ASN A 74 2.47 13.49 -0.43
CA ASN A 74 3.20 13.01 -1.60
C ASN A 74 3.21 11.48 -1.60
N GLU A 75 2.96 10.88 -2.75
CA GLU A 75 3.08 9.44 -3.00
C GLU A 75 4.20 9.22 -4.02
N MET A 76 5.08 8.25 -3.75
CA MET A 76 6.14 7.84 -4.68
C MET A 76 6.06 6.34 -4.89
N THR A 77 6.17 5.95 -6.16
CA THR A 77 6.14 4.55 -6.57
C THR A 77 7.55 4.02 -6.82
N MET A 78 7.72 2.69 -6.92
CA MET A 78 9.04 2.10 -7.19
C MET A 78 9.65 2.62 -8.50
N ASP A 79 8.80 2.88 -9.50
CA ASP A 79 9.21 3.41 -10.81
C ASP A 79 9.83 4.82 -10.70
N ASP A 80 9.44 5.61 -9.70
CA ASP A 80 10.01 6.94 -9.47
C ASP A 80 11.41 6.90 -8.81
N LEU A 81 11.81 5.75 -8.28
CA LEU A 81 13.06 5.58 -7.53
C LEU A 81 14.17 4.91 -8.34
N VAL A 82 13.85 4.31 -9.49
CA VAL A 82 14.80 3.62 -10.36
C VAL A 82 15.08 4.48 -11.60
N VAL A 83 16.35 4.88 -11.77
CA VAL A 83 16.89 5.61 -12.93
C VAL A 83 17.74 4.68 -13.78
#